data_AF-A0A972ZBQ2-F1
#
_entry.id   AF-A0A972ZBQ2-F1
#
_cell.length_a   1.000
_cell.length_b   1.000
_cell.length_c   1.000
_cell.angle_alpha   90.00
_cell.angle_beta   90.00
_cell.angle_gamma   90.00
#
_symmetry.space_group_name_H-M   'P 1'
#
loop_
_entity.id
_entity.type
_entity.pdbx_description
1 polymer ?
#
loop_
_entity_poly.entity_id
_entity_poly.type
_entity_poly.pdbx_seq_one_letter_code
_entity_poly.pdbx_strand_id
1 'polypeptide(L)'
;MSPTTREAQRAELHKTIWQVANDLRGSVDGWDFKSYVLGMLFYRFVSENLTDYINTGERAAGNADFDYTTLPDTDAEFGRVETVAEKGFYILPSELFA
;
A
#
# COMPACT_ATOMS: atom_id res chain seq x y z
N MET A 1 27.89 -26.35 -28.73
CA MET A 1 28.80 -27.10 -27.83
C MET A 1 28.27 -26.89 -26.43
N SER A 2 27.63 -27.90 -25.84
CA SER A 2 27.00 -27.74 -24.52
C SER A 2 28.09 -27.49 -23.46
N PRO A 3 27.94 -26.48 -22.59
CA PRO A 3 28.92 -26.19 -21.55
C PRO A 3 29.01 -27.39 -20.58
N THR A 4 30.17 -28.05 -20.55
CA THR A 4 30.40 -29.31 -19.83
C THR A 4 30.90 -29.13 -18.38
N THR A 5 31.11 -27.89 -17.92
CA THR A 5 31.53 -27.60 -16.55
C THR A 5 30.37 -27.10 -15.69
N ARG A 6 30.32 -27.54 -14.43
CA ARG A 6 29.32 -27.14 -13.44
C ARG A 6 29.18 -25.62 -13.30
N GLU A 7 30.29 -24.91 -13.45
CA GLU A 7 30.37 -23.45 -13.37
C GLU A 7 29.68 -22.79 -14.57
N ALA A 8 29.88 -23.32 -15.78
CA ALA A 8 29.25 -22.80 -16.99
C ALA A 8 27.74 -23.07 -17.00
N GLN A 9 27.29 -24.24 -16.51
CA GLN A 9 25.86 -24.51 -16.31
C GLN A 9 25.23 -23.60 -15.25
N ARG A 10 25.95 -23.30 -14.16
CA ARG A 10 25.48 -22.37 -13.12
C ARG A 10 25.38 -20.93 -13.64
N ALA A 11 26.35 -20.50 -14.46
CA ALA A 11 26.33 -19.19 -15.12
C ALA A 11 25.17 -19.08 -16.11
N GLU A 12 24.90 -20.14 -16.89
CA GLU A 12 23.78 -20.20 -17.82
C GLU A 12 22.43 -20.17 -17.08
N LEU A 13 22.30 -20.94 -15.99
CA LEU A 13 21.12 -20.92 -15.12
C LEU A 13 20.89 -19.53 -14.50
N HIS A 14 21.93 -18.90 -13.97
CA HIS A 14 21.85 -17.54 -13.43
C HIS A 14 21.42 -16.53 -14.49
N LYS A 15 21.97 -16.65 -15.71
CA LYS A 15 21.60 -15.80 -16.85
C LYS A 15 20.12 -15.98 -17.22
N THR A 16 19.62 -17.21 -17.26
CA THR A 16 18.21 -17.49 -17.53
C THR A 16 17.31 -16.93 -16.44
N ILE A 17 17.63 -17.13 -15.16
CA ILE A 17 16.88 -16.56 -14.03
C ILE A 17 16.85 -15.03 -14.11
N TRP A 18 17.98 -14.41 -14.41
CA TRP A 18 18.09 -12.96 -14.54
C TRP A 18 17.30 -12.41 -15.72
N GLN A 19 17.31 -13.10 -16.87
CA GLN A 19 16.46 -12.74 -18.03
C GLN A 19 14.98 -12.84 -17.70
N VAL A 20 14.54 -13.92 -17.05
CA VAL A 20 13.14 -14.09 -16.63
C VAL A 20 12.72 -12.98 -15.65
N ALA A 21 13.59 -12.62 -14.70
CA ALA A 21 13.33 -11.51 -13.78
C ALA A 21 13.24 -10.15 -14.50
N ASN A 22 14.05 -9.93 -15.54
CA ASN A 22 14.01 -8.72 -16.36
C ASN A 22 12.74 -8.65 -17.22
N ASP A 23 12.30 -9.79 -17.78
CA ASP A 23 11.08 -9.88 -18.58
C ASP A 23 9.83 -9.66 -17.71
N LEU A 24 9.83 -10.18 -16.48
CA LEU A 24 8.76 -9.95 -15.47
C LEU A 24 8.69 -8.50 -14.99
N ARG A 25 9.82 -7.78 -14.97
CA ARG A 25 9.89 -6.35 -14.63
C ARG A 25 9.29 -5.44 -15.72
N GLY A 26 9.16 -5.93 -16.95
CA GLY A 26 8.63 -5.16 -18.07
C GLY A 26 9.45 -3.89 -18.37
N SER A 27 8.80 -2.81 -18.80
CA SER A 27 9.44 -1.53 -19.17
C SER A 27 9.67 -0.56 -18.00
N VAL A 28 9.40 -0.98 -16.76
CA VAL A 28 9.45 -0.09 -15.60
C VAL A 28 10.84 -0.14 -14.99
N ASP A 29 11.48 1.02 -14.78
CA ASP A 29 12.78 1.04 -14.12
C ASP A 29 12.66 0.54 -12.67
N GLY A 30 13.67 -0.16 -12.14
CA GLY A 30 13.61 -0.70 -10.77
C GLY A 30 13.47 0.40 -9.72
N TRP A 31 13.93 1.61 -10.07
CA TRP A 31 13.74 2.83 -9.29
C TRP A 31 12.29 3.34 -9.35
N ASP A 32 11.66 3.34 -10.54
CA ASP A 32 10.25 3.69 -10.71
C ASP A 32 9.32 2.70 -10.02
N PHE A 33 9.60 1.40 -10.13
CA PHE A 33 8.83 0.35 -9.46
C PHE A 33 8.78 0.57 -7.95
N LYS A 34 9.91 0.93 -7.33
CA LYS A 34 9.96 1.24 -5.90
C LYS A 34 9.10 2.46 -5.56
N SER A 35 9.15 3.52 -6.35
CA SER A 35 8.38 4.74 -6.12
C SER A 35 6.87 4.50 -6.26
N TYR A 36 6.43 3.75 -7.27
CA TYR A 36 5.01 3.43 -7.47
C TYR A 36 4.46 2.46 -6.42
N VAL A 37 5.21 1.41 -6.09
CA VAL A 37 4.75 0.41 -5.12
C VAL A 37 4.76 0.97 -3.70
N LEU A 38 5.80 1.72 -3.31
CA LEU A 38 5.84 2.31 -1.97
C LEU A 38 4.77 3.39 -1.78
N GLY A 39 4.47 4.19 -2.81
CA GLY A 39 3.37 5.17 -2.76
C GLY A 39 2.03 4.49 -2.51
N MET A 40 1.72 3.43 -3.27
CA MET A 40 0.49 2.65 -3.11
C MET A 40 0.39 2.00 -1.72
N LEU A 41 1.47 1.38 -1.25
CA LEU A 41 1.51 0.75 0.08
C LEU A 41 1.40 1.76 1.20
N PHE A 42 2.03 2.93 1.06
CA PHE A 42 1.92 4.01 2.04
C PHE A 42 0.50 4.55 2.11
N TYR A 43 -0.13 4.81 0.96
CA TYR A 43 -1.51 5.28 0.90
C TYR A 43 -2.51 4.26 1.50
N ARG A 44 -2.31 2.96 1.21
CA ARG A 44 -3.05 1.89 1.88
C ARG A 44 -2.84 1.90 3.40
N PHE A 45 -1.59 1.99 3.85
CA PHE A 45 -1.25 2.01 5.27
C PHE A 45 -1.91 3.18 6.01
N VAL A 46 -1.87 4.40 5.47
CA VAL A 46 -2.52 5.56 6.13
C VAL A 46 -4.04 5.46 6.11
N SER A 47 -4.63 4.89 5.05
CA SER A 47 -6.08 4.67 4.97
C SER A 47 -6.57 3.66 6.02
N GLU A 48 -5.89 2.52 6.12
CA GLU A 48 -6.18 1.50 7.14
C GLU A 48 -5.97 2.06 8.55
N ASN A 49 -4.86 2.78 8.79
CA ASN A 49 -4.57 3.37 10.10
C ASN A 49 -5.62 4.40 10.55
N LEU A 50 -6.08 5.27 9.64
CA LEU A 50 -7.10 6.27 9.92
C LEU A 50 -8.44 5.60 10.25
N THR A 51 -8.84 4.63 9.42
CA THR A 51 -10.08 3.87 9.60
C THR A 51 -10.10 3.18 10.96
N ASP A 52 -9.03 2.47 11.30
CA ASP A 52 -8.91 1.79 12.59
C ASP A 52 -8.93 2.77 13.77
N TYR A 53 -8.27 3.92 13.62
CA TYR A 53 -8.24 4.96 14.66
C TYR A 53 -9.64 5.49 14.97
N ILE A 54 -10.37 5.95 13.96
CA ILE A 54 -11.69 6.53 14.12
C ILE A 54 -12.67 5.47 14.60
N ASN A 55 -12.67 4.28 13.99
CA ASN A 55 -13.55 3.18 14.40
C ASN A 55 -13.32 2.77 15.86
N THR A 56 -12.06 2.69 16.30
CA THR A 56 -11.75 2.36 17.70
C THR A 56 -12.26 3.44 18.65
N GLY A 57 -12.06 4.71 18.31
CA GLY A 57 -12.53 5.85 19.11
C GLY A 57 -14.05 5.89 19.26
N GLU A 58 -14.77 5.81 18.13
CA GLU A 58 -16.24 5.83 18.10
C GLU A 58 -16.86 4.63 18.83
N ARG A 59 -16.28 3.43 18.65
CA ARG A 59 -16.74 2.23 19.35
C ARG A 59 -16.49 2.33 20.85
N ALA A 60 -15.35 2.90 21.27
CA ALA A 60 -15.07 3.17 22.68
C ALA A 60 -16.01 4.23 23.28
N ALA A 61 -16.49 5.18 22.47
CA ALA A 61 -17.47 6.20 22.87
C ALA A 61 -18.91 5.68 22.94
N GLY A 62 -19.17 4.44 22.52
CA GLY A 62 -20.48 3.78 22.63
C GLY A 62 -21.14 3.40 21.30
N ASN A 63 -20.54 3.77 20.16
CA ASN A 63 -21.06 3.45 18.83
C ASN A 63 -20.48 2.11 18.36
N ALA A 64 -20.90 0.99 18.98
CA ALA A 64 -20.27 -0.33 18.82
C ALA A 64 -20.17 -0.85 17.37
N ASP A 65 -21.15 -0.50 16.53
CA ASP A 65 -21.22 -0.93 15.13
C ASP A 65 -20.75 0.16 14.15
N PHE A 66 -20.09 1.22 14.64
CA PHE A 66 -19.60 2.29 13.79
C PHE A 66 -18.55 1.78 12.79
N ASP A 67 -18.70 2.21 11.54
CA ASP A 67 -17.75 1.97 10.46
C ASP A 67 -17.57 3.24 9.61
N TYR A 68 -16.40 3.85 9.79
CA TYR A 68 -15.96 5.05 9.09
C TYR A 68 -16.00 4.90 7.57
N THR A 69 -15.76 3.69 7.03
CA THR A 69 -15.74 3.45 5.58
C THR A 69 -17.10 3.63 4.91
N THR A 70 -18.17 3.57 5.70
CA THR A 70 -19.56 3.67 5.22
C THR A 70 -20.17 5.05 5.44
N LEU A 71 -19.44 5.94 6.13
CA LEU A 71 -19.91 7.26 6.47
C LEU A 71 -19.95 8.16 5.21
N PRO A 72 -21.01 8.97 5.01
CA PRO A 72 -21.00 9.99 3.97
C PRO A 72 -19.90 11.03 4.23
N ASP A 73 -19.20 11.46 3.17
CA ASP A 73 -18.14 12.47 3.28
C ASP A 73 -18.60 13.76 3.96
N THR A 74 -19.87 14.15 3.78
CA THR A 74 -20.46 15.33 4.43
C THR A 74 -20.46 15.23 5.95
N ASP A 75 -20.65 14.02 6.47
CA ASP A 75 -20.68 13.74 7.90
C ASP A 75 -19.26 13.48 8.43
N ALA A 76 -18.37 12.95 7.58
CA ALA A 76 -16.95 12.78 7.93
C ALA A 76 -16.24 14.13 8.14
N GLU A 77 -16.58 15.18 7.39
CA GLU A 77 -15.97 16.52 7.52
C GLU A 77 -16.03 17.11 8.94
N PHE A 78 -17.03 16.74 9.74
CA PHE A 78 -17.11 17.18 11.15
C PHE A 78 -15.91 16.74 11.98
N GLY A 79 -15.36 15.55 11.72
CA GLY A 79 -14.20 15.00 12.44
C GLY A 79 -12.85 15.46 11.91
N ARG A 80 -12.81 16.16 10.77
CA ARG A 80 -11.55 16.49 10.07
C ARG A 80 -10.63 17.36 10.90
N VAL A 81 -11.13 18.46 11.48
CA VAL A 81 -10.29 19.44 12.19
C VAL A 81 -9.57 18.81 13.38
N GLU A 82 -10.29 18.04 14.19
CA GLU A 82 -9.74 17.35 15.36
C GLU A 82 -8.75 16.26 14.94
N THR A 83 -9.13 15.42 13.99
CA THR A 83 -8.26 14.33 13.53
C THR A 83 -6.97 14.86 12.90
N VAL A 84 -7.02 15.96 12.14
CA VAL A 84 -5.82 16.61 11.59
C VAL A 84 -4.93 17.17 12.71
N ALA A 85 -5.50 17.73 13.77
CA ALA A 85 -4.71 18.24 14.89
C ALA A 85 -3.96 17.12 15.64
N GLU A 86 -4.54 15.92 15.71
CA GLU A 86 -3.95 14.77 16.42
C GLU A 86 -3.03 13.90 15.55
N LYS A 87 -3.43 13.63 14.31
CA LYS A 87 -2.72 12.71 13.39
C LYS A 87 -1.88 13.43 12.34
N GLY A 88 -2.17 14.69 12.06
CA GLY A 88 -1.50 15.47 11.00
C GLY A 88 -2.02 15.22 9.58
N PHE A 89 -3.01 14.35 9.39
CA PHE A 89 -3.63 14.06 8.10
C PHE A 89 -5.09 13.61 8.27
N TYR A 90 -5.84 13.63 7.17
CA TYR A 90 -7.22 13.14 7.09
C TYR A 90 -7.53 12.69 5.67
N ILE A 91 -8.36 11.67 5.52
CA ILE A 91 -8.79 11.09 4.24
C ILE A 91 -10.29 10.83 4.35
N LEU A 92 -11.07 11.34 3.41
CA LEU A 92 -12.52 11.13 3.37
C LEU A 92 -12.84 9.66 3.10
N PRO A 93 -13.99 9.13 3.57
CA PRO A 93 -14.41 7.75 3.30
C PRO A 93 -14.37 7.38 1.82
N SER A 94 -14.82 8.28 0.93
CA SER A 94 -14.78 8.06 -0.53
C SER A 94 -13.37 8.02 -1.13
N GLU A 95 -12.39 8.54 -0.41
CA GLU A 95 -10.98 8.63 -0.78
C GLU A 95 -10.12 7.63 -0.01
N LEU A 96 -10.70 6.68 0.72
CA LEU A 96 -9.92 5.60 1.33
C LEU A 96 -9.41 4.63 0.27
N PHE A 97 -8.29 3.98 0.58
CA PHE A 97 -7.82 2.85 -0.22
C PHE A 97 -8.84 1.70 -0.19
N ALA A 98 -9.25 1.22 -1.38
CA ALA A 98 -10.17 0.08 -1.55
C ALA A 98 -9.44 -1.27 -1.71
#